data_AF-A0A9W8PIE5-F1
#
_entry.id   AF-A0A9W8PIE5-F1
#
_cell.length_a   1.000
_cell.length_b   1.000
_cell.length_c   1.000
_cell.angle_alpha   90.00
_cell.angle_beta   90.00
_cell.angle_gamma   90.00
#
_symmetry.space_group_name_H-M   'P 1'
#
loop_
_entity.id
_entity.type
_entity.pdbx_description
1 polymer ?
#
loop_
_entity_poly.entity_id
_entity_poly.type
_entity_poly.pdbx_seq_one_letter_code
_entity_poly.pdbx_strand_id
1 'polypeptide(L)'
;MVELYVVDALMSGVHQTDIFTLYDVPSNVALPCEEFQYLAGEIPPPNQPNNLENIGLFGGRPFSSYAYRIQCACFLGILQRTPTEIEHIDKLLANWMLRLPTSKYDTHAKGEADEMLFQAIMMWHAITILLHQPHSQLDPSPTYHIQACAPNTPALSKDAFNSHTRRTIRSATEISKLIMHRVPLLKHTHFFAYMVTLSSTIHLSRWALAFVAQDDDELRQSMRHNIGALLKYAAMWPMAQHMGRQVKQIAKDIYTMKKRDRQWTQE
;
A
#
# COMPACT_ATOMS: atom_id res chain seq x y z
N MET A 1 -16.28 16.69 -0.94
CA MET A 1 -15.22 16.98 0.06
C MET A 1 -14.45 15.72 0.43
N VAL A 2 -15.10 14.61 0.80
CA VAL A 2 -14.45 13.33 1.17
C VAL A 2 -13.54 12.76 0.08
N GLU A 3 -14.03 12.62 -1.16
CA GLU A 3 -13.19 12.10 -2.25
C GLU A 3 -11.97 12.99 -2.53
N LEU A 4 -12.14 14.32 -2.43
CA LEU A 4 -11.03 15.24 -2.61
C LEU A 4 -9.96 15.06 -1.52
N TYR A 5 -10.37 14.88 -0.26
CA TYR A 5 -9.45 14.59 0.86
C TYR A 5 -8.67 13.29 0.63
N VAL A 6 -9.32 12.22 0.21
CA VAL A 6 -8.64 10.93 -0.02
C VAL A 6 -7.76 10.97 -1.27
N VAL A 7 -8.18 11.64 -2.34
CA VAL A 7 -7.36 11.82 -3.54
C VAL A 7 -6.11 12.63 -3.22
N ASP A 8 -6.22 13.72 -2.46
CA ASP A 8 -5.07 14.52 -2.01
C ASP A 8 -4.10 13.68 -1.14
N ALA A 9 -4.65 12.85 -0.24
CA ALA A 9 -3.86 11.90 0.54
C ALA A 9 -3.09 10.92 -0.37
N LEU A 10 -3.79 10.29 -1.32
CA LEU A 10 -3.18 9.33 -2.24
C LEU A 10 -2.13 9.98 -3.14
N MET A 11 -2.40 11.18 -3.65
CA MET A 11 -1.44 11.94 -4.46
C MET A 11 -0.18 12.28 -3.66
N SER A 12 -0.32 12.77 -2.42
CA SER A 12 0.83 13.09 -1.57
C SER A 12 1.68 11.86 -1.24
N GLY A 13 1.05 10.72 -0.93
CA GLY A 13 1.75 9.47 -0.66
C GLY A 13 2.46 8.87 -1.89
N VAL A 14 1.86 9.05 -3.07
CA VAL A 14 2.40 8.58 -4.35
C VAL A 14 3.57 9.42 -4.80
N HIS A 15 3.43 10.74 -4.78
CA HIS A 15 4.41 11.64 -5.35
C HIS A 15 5.56 11.93 -4.38
N GLN A 16 5.41 11.67 -3.07
CA GLN A 16 6.40 11.84 -1.98
C GLN A 16 7.09 13.22 -1.88
N THR A 17 6.94 14.08 -2.89
CA THR A 17 7.32 15.48 -2.97
C THR A 17 6.15 16.41 -2.67
N ASP A 18 4.92 15.88 -2.78
CA ASP A 18 3.69 16.64 -2.59
C ASP A 18 3.25 16.55 -1.14
N ILE A 19 2.85 17.69 -0.56
CA ILE A 19 2.35 17.78 0.81
C ILE A 19 0.88 17.40 0.81
N PHE A 20 0.43 16.58 1.78
CA PHE A 20 -1.00 16.36 2.01
C PHE A 20 -1.65 17.66 2.50
N THR A 21 -2.18 18.44 1.56
CA THR A 21 -2.58 19.85 1.76
C THR A 21 -3.85 19.95 2.57
N LEU A 22 -4.80 19.04 2.36
CA LEU A 22 -6.08 19.02 3.02
C LEU A 22 -6.04 18.41 4.43
N TYR A 23 -4.90 17.88 4.88
CA TYR A 23 -4.79 17.22 6.18
C TYR A 23 -5.18 18.13 7.34
N ASP A 24 -4.69 19.37 7.36
CA ASP A 24 -4.93 20.34 8.44
C ASP A 24 -6.21 21.17 8.22
N VAL A 25 -6.95 20.94 7.13
CA VAL A 25 -8.15 21.71 6.82
C VAL A 25 -9.28 21.23 7.74
N PRO A 26 -9.81 22.08 8.63
CA PRO A 26 -10.88 21.68 9.54
C PRO A 26 -12.09 21.20 8.75
N SER A 27 -12.61 20.04 9.13
CA SER A 27 -13.78 19.45 8.49
C SER A 27 -14.91 19.35 9.49
N ASN A 28 -16.04 19.97 9.16
CA ASN A 28 -17.29 19.87 9.93
C ASN A 28 -18.31 18.97 9.24
N VAL A 29 -17.89 18.11 8.31
CA VAL A 29 -18.78 17.15 7.65
C VAL A 29 -18.85 15.84 8.43
N ALA A 30 -20.04 15.25 8.46
CA ALA A 30 -20.23 13.92 9.04
C ALA A 30 -19.59 12.84 8.17
N LEU A 31 -19.20 11.73 8.80
CA LEU A 31 -18.72 10.54 8.11
C LEU A 31 -19.81 9.99 7.16
N PRO A 32 -19.45 9.53 5.96
CA PRO A 32 -20.40 8.92 5.04
C PRO A 32 -20.98 7.61 5.60
N CYS A 33 -22.23 7.31 5.26
CA CYS A 33 -22.84 6.00 5.50
C CYS A 33 -22.35 4.95 4.49
N GLU A 34 -22.86 3.72 4.60
CA GLU A 34 -22.62 2.68 3.60
C GLU A 34 -23.34 3.02 2.28
N GLU A 35 -22.81 2.52 1.17
CA GLU A 35 -23.38 2.78 -0.17
C GLU A 35 -24.83 2.28 -0.28
N PHE A 36 -25.11 1.06 0.20
CA PHE A 36 -26.47 0.52 0.18
C PHE A 36 -27.46 1.34 1.01
N GLN A 37 -27.01 1.95 2.12
CA GLN A 37 -27.85 2.81 2.96
C GLN A 37 -28.20 4.10 2.23
N TYR A 38 -27.22 4.68 1.55
CA TYR A 38 -27.43 5.86 0.72
C TYR A 38 -28.40 5.58 -0.42
N LEU A 39 -28.20 4.47 -1.16
CA LEU A 39 -29.05 4.07 -2.28
C LEU A 39 -30.48 3.75 -1.86
N ALA A 40 -30.67 3.15 -0.68
CA ALA A 40 -31.99 2.87 -0.11
C ALA A 40 -32.68 4.11 0.49
N GLY A 41 -31.97 5.24 0.62
CA GLY A 41 -32.45 6.42 1.35
C GLY A 41 -32.50 6.23 2.88
N GLU A 42 -31.94 5.15 3.41
CA GLU A 42 -31.89 4.81 4.83
C GLU A 42 -30.62 5.37 5.49
N ILE A 43 -30.44 6.69 5.39
CA ILE A 43 -29.22 7.35 5.88
C ILE A 43 -29.23 7.37 7.42
N PRO A 44 -28.22 6.76 8.09
CA PRO A 44 -28.13 6.78 9.54
C PRO A 44 -27.86 8.21 10.07
N PRO A 45 -28.11 8.46 11.37
CA PRO A 45 -27.79 9.74 11.99
C PRO A 45 -26.32 10.14 11.73
N PRO A 46 -26.05 11.43 11.42
CA PRO A 46 -24.71 11.92 11.15
C PRO A 46 -23.74 11.58 12.29
N ASN A 47 -22.62 10.96 11.95
CA ASN A 47 -21.55 10.69 12.90
C ASN A 47 -20.36 11.61 12.61
N GLN A 48 -20.13 12.57 13.49
CA GLN A 48 -18.96 13.45 13.46
C GLN A 48 -18.02 13.00 14.58
N PRO A 49 -17.03 12.13 14.30
CA PRO A 49 -16.06 11.75 15.31
C PRO A 49 -15.23 12.97 15.68
N ASN A 50 -15.14 13.27 16.98
CA ASN A 50 -14.27 14.33 17.50
C ASN A 50 -12.78 14.05 17.20
N ASN A 51 -12.41 12.79 16.95
CA ASN A 51 -11.08 12.38 16.56
C ASN A 51 -11.14 11.24 15.53
N LEU A 52 -10.64 11.50 14.32
CA LEU A 52 -10.58 10.53 13.21
C LEU A 52 -9.60 9.36 13.47
N GLU A 53 -8.62 9.53 14.36
CA GLU A 53 -7.71 8.46 14.81
C GLU A 53 -8.42 7.42 15.67
N ASN A 54 -9.37 7.88 16.48
CA ASN A 54 -10.06 7.07 17.50
C ASN A 54 -11.46 6.65 17.08
N ILE A 55 -11.77 6.70 15.78
CA ILE A 55 -13.04 6.20 15.23
C ILE A 55 -13.24 4.74 15.68
N GLY A 56 -14.34 4.50 16.39
CA GLY A 56 -14.75 3.17 16.84
C GLY A 56 -14.19 2.68 18.17
N LEU A 57 -13.51 3.53 18.95
CA LEU A 57 -13.08 3.15 20.29
C LEU A 57 -14.26 2.97 21.27
N PHE A 58 -15.31 3.80 21.15
CA PHE A 58 -16.46 3.82 22.06
C PHE A 58 -17.79 3.44 21.39
N GLY A 59 -17.77 3.09 20.10
CA GLY A 59 -18.98 2.83 19.31
C GLY A 59 -19.27 1.34 19.15
N GLY A 60 -20.52 0.93 19.40
CA GLY A 60 -20.96 -0.46 19.24
C GLY A 60 -21.34 -0.89 17.82
N ARG A 61 -21.34 0.03 16.84
CA ARG A 61 -21.69 -0.25 15.44
C ARG A 61 -20.44 -0.13 14.54
N PRO A 62 -20.26 -1.03 13.57
CA PRO A 62 -19.21 -0.89 12.56
C PRO A 62 -19.41 0.39 11.73
N PHE A 63 -18.29 0.92 11.24
CA PHE A 63 -18.29 2.08 10.35
C PHE A 63 -18.49 1.66 8.90
N SER A 64 -18.84 2.64 8.06
CA SER A 64 -18.90 2.43 6.62
C SER A 64 -17.51 2.20 6.03
N SER A 65 -17.44 1.56 4.87
CA SER A 65 -16.17 1.41 4.14
C SER A 65 -15.51 2.75 3.80
N TYR A 66 -16.33 3.79 3.56
CA TYR A 66 -15.85 5.16 3.38
C TYR A 66 -15.13 5.69 4.61
N ALA A 67 -15.69 5.48 5.80
CA ALA A 67 -15.06 5.93 7.05
C ALA A 67 -13.73 5.20 7.32
N TYR A 68 -13.65 3.89 7.04
CA TYR A 68 -12.39 3.15 7.12
C TYR A 68 -11.33 3.67 6.13
N ARG A 69 -11.73 4.04 4.91
CA ARG A 69 -10.86 4.65 3.89
C ARG A 69 -10.37 6.04 4.32
N ILE A 70 -11.26 6.88 4.85
CA ILE A 70 -10.90 8.20 5.40
C ILE A 70 -9.89 8.03 6.54
N GLN A 71 -10.10 7.06 7.43
CA GLN A 71 -9.18 6.81 8.53
C GLN A 71 -7.76 6.45 8.03
N CYS A 72 -7.65 5.65 6.97
CA CYS A 72 -6.34 5.41 6.33
C CYS A 72 -5.73 6.69 5.75
N ALA A 73 -6.52 7.57 5.11
CA ALA A 73 -6.02 8.87 4.65
C ALA A 73 -5.48 9.72 5.82
N CYS A 74 -6.18 9.74 6.96
CA CYS A 74 -5.70 10.42 8.17
C CYS A 74 -4.37 9.84 8.66
N PHE A 75 -4.23 8.51 8.72
CA PHE A 75 -2.97 7.87 9.14
C PHE A 75 -1.80 8.21 8.23
N LEU A 76 -2.03 8.35 6.92
CA LEU A 76 -1.01 8.83 6.00
C LEU A 76 -0.58 10.26 6.31
N GLY A 77 -1.53 11.14 6.64
CA GLY A 77 -1.21 12.50 7.09
C GLY A 77 -0.42 12.54 8.39
N ILE A 78 -0.78 11.72 9.38
CA ILE A 78 -0.01 11.56 10.62
C ILE A 78 1.41 11.11 10.30
N LEU A 79 1.57 10.07 9.46
CA LEU A 79 2.88 9.59 9.03
C LEU A 79 3.74 10.69 8.40
N GLN A 80 3.16 11.54 7.55
CA GLN A 80 3.90 12.64 6.93
C GLN A 80 4.29 13.74 7.92
N ARG A 81 3.51 13.96 8.99
CA ARG A 81 3.79 15.00 10.01
C ARG A 81 4.69 14.50 11.13
N THR A 82 4.57 13.24 11.50
CA THR A 82 5.33 12.61 12.58
C THR A 82 6.04 11.33 12.11
N PRO A 83 6.92 11.41 11.10
CA PRO A 83 7.55 10.22 10.50
C PRO A 83 8.41 9.41 11.48
N THR A 84 8.81 10.01 12.60
CA THR A 84 9.59 9.35 13.66
C THR A 84 8.73 8.61 14.69
N GLU A 85 7.42 8.82 14.73
CA GLU A 85 6.50 8.23 15.71
C GLU A 85 6.01 6.83 15.29
N ILE A 86 6.97 5.94 15.01
CA ILE A 86 6.70 4.64 14.39
C ILE A 86 5.73 3.80 15.23
N GLU A 87 5.97 3.71 16.54
CA GLU A 87 5.16 2.90 17.45
C GLU A 87 3.71 3.40 17.55
N HIS A 88 3.51 4.72 17.49
CA HIS A 88 2.18 5.32 17.53
C HIS A 88 1.38 4.95 16.28
N ILE A 89 1.96 5.16 15.10
CA ILE A 89 1.32 4.86 13.81
C ILE A 89 1.08 3.35 13.67
N ASP A 90 2.01 2.51 14.13
CA ASP A 90 1.83 1.06 14.17
C ASP A 90 0.61 0.66 15.00
N LYS A 91 0.41 1.26 16.18
CA LYS A 91 -0.76 1.00 17.02
C LYS A 91 -2.04 1.43 16.31
N LEU A 92 -2.04 2.56 15.62
CA LEU A 92 -3.19 3.02 14.82
C LEU A 92 -3.54 2.01 13.71
N LEU A 93 -2.55 1.54 12.95
CA LEU A 93 -2.72 0.53 11.90
C LEU A 93 -3.21 -0.81 12.45
N ALA A 94 -2.61 -1.29 13.55
CA ALA A 94 -3.02 -2.54 14.18
C ALA A 94 -4.46 -2.48 14.70
N ASN A 95 -4.81 -1.38 15.37
CA ASN A 95 -6.16 -1.17 15.90
C ASN A 95 -7.20 -1.05 14.79
N TRP A 96 -6.85 -0.43 13.65
CA TRP A 96 -7.73 -0.36 12.48
C TRP A 96 -8.10 -1.77 11.99
N MET A 97 -7.12 -2.66 11.86
CA MET A 97 -7.35 -4.03 11.39
C MET A 97 -8.19 -4.83 12.39
N LEU A 98 -7.91 -4.70 13.70
CA LEU A 98 -8.68 -5.37 14.76
C LEU A 98 -10.14 -4.94 14.83
N ARG A 99 -10.45 -3.70 14.42
CA ARG A 99 -11.81 -3.17 14.39
C ARG A 99 -12.57 -3.46 13.10
N LEU A 100 -11.92 -4.05 12.09
CA LEU A 100 -12.61 -4.39 10.86
C LEU A 100 -13.55 -5.58 11.13
N PRO A 101 -14.87 -5.42 10.96
CA PRO A 101 -15.83 -6.46 11.32
C PRO A 101 -15.71 -7.65 10.36
N THR A 102 -16.14 -8.83 10.80
CA THR A 102 -15.99 -10.04 10.00
C THR A 102 -16.69 -9.96 8.64
N SER A 103 -17.81 -9.24 8.59
CA SER A 103 -18.58 -8.96 7.37
C SER A 103 -17.81 -8.17 6.31
N LYS A 104 -16.70 -7.53 6.66
CA LYS A 104 -15.86 -6.72 5.78
C LYS A 104 -14.60 -7.47 5.34
N TYR A 105 -14.24 -8.60 5.94
CA TYR A 105 -13.10 -9.41 5.44
C TYR A 105 -13.40 -10.07 4.09
N ASP A 106 -14.67 -10.35 3.82
CA ASP A 106 -15.11 -10.83 2.51
C ASP A 106 -15.71 -9.66 1.74
N THR A 107 -14.84 -8.94 1.02
CA THR A 107 -15.18 -7.84 0.10
C THR A 107 -16.17 -8.23 -1.01
N HIS A 108 -16.59 -9.50 -1.06
CA HIS A 108 -17.49 -10.08 -2.04
C HIS A 108 -18.67 -10.85 -1.44
N ALA A 109 -18.85 -10.87 -0.11
CA ALA A 109 -19.86 -11.71 0.57
C ALA A 109 -21.31 -11.52 0.09
N LYS A 110 -21.62 -10.39 -0.55
CA LYS A 110 -22.96 -10.03 -1.04
C LYS A 110 -23.08 -9.94 -2.56
N GLY A 111 -22.07 -10.38 -3.31
CA GLY A 111 -22.09 -10.37 -4.78
C GLY A 111 -21.70 -9.03 -5.43
N GLU A 112 -21.55 -7.96 -4.65
CA GLU A 112 -21.00 -6.67 -5.09
C GLU A 112 -19.62 -6.44 -4.45
N ALA A 113 -18.72 -5.83 -5.22
CA ALA A 113 -17.38 -5.52 -4.75
C ALA A 113 -17.38 -4.23 -3.95
N ASP A 114 -16.90 -4.27 -2.71
CA ASP A 114 -16.73 -3.08 -1.88
C ASP A 114 -15.43 -2.34 -2.26
N GLU A 115 -15.52 -1.49 -3.29
CA GLU A 115 -14.37 -0.73 -3.82
C GLU A 115 -13.78 0.23 -2.77
N MET A 116 -14.62 0.79 -1.88
CA MET A 116 -14.15 1.68 -0.82
C MET A 116 -13.29 0.95 0.20
N LEU A 117 -13.71 -0.26 0.58
CA LEU A 117 -12.92 -1.09 1.48
C LEU A 117 -11.66 -1.62 0.79
N PHE A 118 -11.75 -2.00 -0.49
CA PHE A 118 -10.57 -2.37 -1.29
C PHE A 118 -9.53 -1.25 -1.25
N GLN A 119 -9.96 0.00 -1.49
CA GLN A 119 -9.08 1.17 -1.40
C GLN A 119 -8.51 1.38 0.01
N ALA A 120 -9.31 1.21 1.04
CA ALA A 120 -8.82 1.30 2.43
C ALA A 120 -7.75 0.25 2.74
N ILE A 121 -7.95 -1.01 2.31
CA ILE A 121 -7.01 -2.11 2.52
C ILE A 121 -5.70 -1.88 1.75
N MET A 122 -5.75 -1.46 0.48
CA MET A 122 -4.52 -1.14 -0.25
C MET A 122 -3.77 0.05 0.38
N MET A 123 -4.49 1.08 0.87
CA MET A 123 -3.88 2.21 1.58
C MET A 123 -3.22 1.75 2.87
N TRP A 124 -3.89 0.90 3.66
CA TRP A 124 -3.36 0.35 4.89
C TRP A 124 -2.03 -0.39 4.68
N HIS A 125 -1.94 -1.23 3.65
CA HIS A 125 -0.68 -1.89 3.29
C HIS A 125 0.38 -0.90 2.79
N ALA A 126 0.00 0.10 1.99
CA ALA A 126 0.93 1.11 1.50
C ALA A 126 1.52 1.96 2.62
N ILE A 127 0.69 2.41 3.57
CA ILE A 127 1.14 3.16 4.76
C ILE A 127 2.09 2.29 5.59
N THR A 128 1.79 1.01 5.75
CA THR A 128 2.70 0.07 6.45
C THR A 128 4.06 -0.05 5.74
N ILE A 129 4.09 -0.06 4.41
CA ILE A 129 5.34 -0.04 3.62
C ILE A 129 6.08 1.27 3.86
N LEU A 130 5.42 2.41 3.68
CA LEU A 130 6.02 3.73 3.83
C LEU A 130 6.59 3.94 5.24
N LEU A 131 5.91 3.45 6.27
CA LEU A 131 6.33 3.54 7.66
C LEU A 131 7.60 2.71 7.96
N HIS A 132 7.71 1.51 7.39
CA HIS A 132 8.76 0.56 7.77
C HIS A 132 9.92 0.47 6.79
N GLN A 133 9.72 0.82 5.52
CA GLN A 133 10.77 0.76 4.49
C GLN A 133 12.04 1.54 4.89
N PRO A 134 11.97 2.77 5.46
CA PRO A 134 13.17 3.50 5.86
C PRO A 134 14.03 2.79 6.92
N HIS A 135 13.44 1.87 7.69
CA HIS A 135 14.10 1.10 8.76
C HIS A 135 14.36 -0.36 8.35
N SER A 136 14.07 -0.71 7.11
CA SER A 136 14.27 -2.05 6.58
C SER A 136 15.72 -2.27 6.12
N GLN A 137 16.16 -3.53 6.10
CA GLN A 137 17.44 -3.96 5.55
C GLN A 137 17.33 -4.27 4.05
N LEU A 138 16.36 -3.64 3.38
CA LEU A 138 16.23 -3.66 1.93
C LEU A 138 17.01 -2.46 1.38
N ASP A 139 17.84 -2.71 0.39
CA ASP A 139 18.54 -1.63 -0.32
C ASP A 139 17.55 -0.87 -1.21
N PRO A 140 17.34 0.45 -1.01
CA PRO A 140 16.50 1.27 -1.88
C PRO A 140 17.21 1.67 -3.20
N SER A 141 18.52 1.43 -3.32
CA SER A 141 19.34 1.82 -4.48
C SER A 141 18.90 1.25 -5.83
N PRO A 142 18.32 0.04 -5.95
CA PRO A 142 17.81 -0.46 -7.23
C PRO A 142 16.56 0.30 -7.71
N THR A 143 15.97 1.15 -6.86
CA THR A 143 14.62 1.72 -7.01
C THR A 143 14.57 3.24 -6.81
N TYR A 144 15.71 3.93 -6.99
CA TYR A 144 15.93 5.34 -6.66
C TYR A 144 14.72 6.28 -6.82
N HIS A 145 14.23 6.78 -5.67
CA HIS A 145 13.67 8.12 -5.46
C HIS A 145 13.59 8.54 -3.97
N ILE A 146 14.07 7.73 -3.01
CA ILE A 146 13.97 8.04 -1.57
C ILE A 146 15.34 8.44 -1.03
N GLN A 147 15.47 9.67 -0.56
CA GLN A 147 16.61 10.16 0.20
C GLN A 147 16.58 9.49 1.59
N ALA A 148 17.26 8.34 1.72
CA ALA A 148 17.39 7.66 2.99
C ALA A 148 18.38 8.42 3.88
N CYS A 149 17.90 8.95 5.01
CA CYS A 149 18.73 9.48 6.10
C CYS A 149 19.39 8.34 6.90
N ALA A 150 20.11 7.44 6.22
CA ALA A 150 21.12 6.51 6.73
C ALA A 150 21.39 5.46 5.64
N PRO A 151 22.64 4.99 5.45
CA PRO A 151 22.90 3.82 4.63
C PRO A 151 22.23 2.60 5.27
N ASN A 152 21.20 2.04 4.62
CA ASN A 152 20.61 0.76 5.02
C ASN A 152 21.64 -0.34 4.79
N THR A 153 22.15 -0.98 5.84
CA THR A 153 22.98 -2.19 5.69
C THR A 153 22.09 -3.32 5.18
N PRO A 154 22.32 -3.85 3.96
CA PRO A 154 21.50 -4.93 3.42
C PRO A 154 21.63 -6.17 4.30
N ALA A 155 20.54 -6.94 4.42
CA ALA A 155 20.56 -8.17 5.20
C ALA A 155 21.54 -9.20 4.59
N LEU A 156 22.21 -9.97 5.45
CA LEU A 156 23.16 -11.02 5.03
C LEU A 156 22.51 -12.40 4.86
N SER A 157 21.34 -12.61 5.46
CA SER A 157 20.54 -13.83 5.34
C SER A 157 19.05 -13.55 5.58
N LYS A 158 18.19 -14.51 5.23
CA LYS A 158 16.73 -14.41 5.45
C LYS A 158 16.37 -14.37 6.94
N ASP A 159 17.10 -15.10 7.77
CA ASP A 159 16.86 -15.17 9.22
C ASP A 159 17.31 -13.90 9.95
N ALA A 160 18.22 -13.13 9.34
CA ALA A 160 18.70 -11.85 9.86
C ALA A 160 17.75 -10.68 9.63
N PHE A 161 16.59 -10.88 8.99
CA PHE A 161 15.63 -9.81 8.77
C PHE A 161 15.14 -9.22 10.10
N ASN A 162 15.16 -7.89 10.21
CA ASN A 162 14.52 -7.18 11.30
C ASN A 162 12.99 -7.17 11.13
N SER A 163 12.27 -6.70 12.16
CA SER A 163 10.80 -6.61 12.13
C SER A 163 10.28 -5.73 10.99
N HIS A 164 10.93 -4.59 10.74
CA HIS A 164 10.58 -3.66 9.66
C HIS A 164 10.64 -4.33 8.29
N THR A 165 11.74 -5.02 7.99
CA THR A 165 11.94 -5.75 6.73
C THR A 165 10.86 -6.79 6.52
N ARG A 166 10.55 -7.60 7.54
CA ARG A 166 9.46 -8.59 7.47
C ARG A 166 8.11 -7.94 7.18
N ARG A 167 7.79 -6.83 7.84
CA ARG A 167 6.51 -6.12 7.64
C ARG A 167 6.42 -5.48 6.27
N THR A 168 7.48 -4.85 5.79
CA THR A 168 7.55 -4.26 4.45
C THR A 168 7.33 -5.32 3.35
N ILE A 169 8.04 -6.46 3.43
CA ILE A 169 7.87 -7.57 2.48
C ILE A 169 6.45 -8.17 2.55
N ARG A 170 5.92 -8.35 3.77
CA ARG A 170 4.57 -8.89 3.96
C ARG A 170 3.53 -7.97 3.32
N SER A 171 3.56 -6.68 3.60
CA SER A 171 2.61 -5.71 3.03
C SER A 171 2.72 -5.63 1.50
N ALA A 172 3.93 -5.65 0.94
CA ALA A 172 4.12 -5.70 -0.51
C ALA A 172 3.53 -6.97 -1.14
N THR A 173 3.66 -8.11 -0.45
CA THR A 173 3.07 -9.39 -0.87
C THR A 173 1.55 -9.35 -0.86
N GLU A 174 0.94 -8.78 0.19
CA GLU A 174 -0.52 -8.63 0.26
C GLU A 174 -1.05 -7.69 -0.84
N ILE A 175 -0.36 -6.58 -1.15
CA ILE A 175 -0.72 -5.74 -2.30
C ILE A 175 -0.68 -6.53 -3.62
N SER A 176 0.32 -7.39 -3.84
CA SER A 176 0.34 -8.26 -5.04
C SER A 176 -0.86 -9.20 -5.09
N LYS A 177 -1.30 -9.75 -3.94
CA LYS A 177 -2.49 -10.61 -3.86
C LYS A 177 -3.79 -9.85 -4.15
N LEU A 178 -3.84 -8.54 -3.87
CA LEU A 178 -5.00 -7.71 -4.22
C LEU A 178 -5.30 -7.72 -5.72
N ILE A 179 -4.28 -7.91 -6.59
CA ILE A 179 -4.46 -8.04 -8.05
C ILE A 179 -5.36 -9.24 -8.42
N MET A 180 -5.36 -10.29 -7.58
CA MET A 180 -6.09 -11.54 -7.83
C MET A 180 -7.52 -11.52 -7.27
N HIS A 181 -7.99 -10.41 -6.70
CA HIS A 181 -9.37 -10.29 -6.21
C HIS A 181 -10.39 -10.45 -7.34
N ARG A 182 -11.63 -10.80 -7.00
CA ARG A 182 -12.67 -11.25 -7.95
C ARG A 182 -13.30 -10.12 -8.76
N VAL A 183 -12.59 -9.02 -8.96
CA VAL A 183 -13.04 -7.85 -9.71
C VAL A 183 -12.08 -7.64 -10.88
N PRO A 184 -12.58 -7.37 -12.10
CA PRO A 184 -11.72 -6.98 -13.19
C PRO A 184 -10.86 -5.79 -12.78
N LEU A 185 -9.53 -5.93 -12.95
CA LEU A 185 -8.54 -4.95 -12.52
C LEU A 185 -8.88 -3.50 -12.94
N LEU A 186 -9.43 -3.32 -14.14
CA LEU A 186 -9.80 -2.01 -14.70
C LEU A 186 -11.04 -1.35 -14.06
N LYS A 187 -11.75 -2.06 -13.16
CA LYS A 187 -12.84 -1.48 -12.36
C LYS A 187 -12.35 -0.87 -11.04
N HIS A 188 -11.12 -1.16 -10.64
CA HIS A 188 -10.52 -0.53 -9.47
C HIS A 188 -10.02 0.87 -9.78
N THR A 189 -9.81 1.66 -8.73
CA THR A 189 -9.15 2.96 -8.83
C THR A 189 -7.79 2.89 -9.55
N HIS A 190 -7.50 3.88 -10.38
CA HIS A 190 -6.19 4.02 -11.04
C HIS A 190 -5.03 4.17 -10.05
N PHE A 191 -5.30 4.62 -8.81
CA PHE A 191 -4.32 4.66 -7.74
C PHE A 191 -3.75 3.27 -7.40
N PHE A 192 -4.47 2.19 -7.72
CA PHE A 192 -3.96 0.84 -7.48
C PHE A 192 -2.72 0.51 -8.33
N ALA A 193 -2.57 1.10 -9.52
CA ALA A 193 -1.34 0.95 -10.32
C ALA A 193 -0.10 1.46 -9.56
N TYR A 194 -0.25 2.52 -8.78
CA TYR A 194 0.83 3.04 -7.92
C TYR A 194 1.14 2.08 -6.76
N MET A 195 0.11 1.49 -6.14
CA MET A 195 0.31 0.47 -5.09
C MET A 195 1.03 -0.77 -5.63
N VAL A 196 0.67 -1.23 -6.83
CA VAL A 196 1.37 -2.33 -7.52
C VAL A 196 2.83 -1.96 -7.81
N THR A 197 3.10 -0.70 -8.16
CA THR A 197 4.46 -0.20 -8.37
C THR A 197 5.25 -0.20 -7.05
N LEU A 198 4.68 0.31 -5.96
CA LEU A 198 5.29 0.28 -4.62
C LEU A 198 5.62 -1.14 -4.17
N SER A 199 4.67 -2.08 -4.32
CA SER A 199 4.88 -3.51 -4.07
C SER A 199 6.02 -4.09 -4.92
N SER A 200 6.06 -3.75 -6.21
CA SER A 200 7.10 -4.22 -7.13
C SER A 200 8.49 -3.75 -6.72
N THR A 201 8.61 -2.49 -6.30
CA THR A 201 9.86 -1.91 -5.77
C THR A 201 10.37 -2.72 -4.58
N ILE A 202 9.51 -3.07 -3.61
CA ILE A 202 9.90 -3.88 -2.46
C ILE A 202 10.33 -5.30 -2.87
N HIS A 203 9.60 -5.95 -3.78
CA HIS A 203 9.96 -7.28 -4.29
C HIS A 203 11.30 -7.26 -5.03
N LEU A 204 11.57 -6.21 -5.80
CA LEU A 204 12.84 -6.01 -6.50
C LEU A 204 13.99 -5.77 -5.52
N SER A 205 13.82 -4.91 -4.51
CA SER A 205 14.83 -4.71 -3.46
C SER A 205 15.12 -5.99 -2.69
N ARG A 206 14.10 -6.81 -2.38
CA ARG A 206 14.29 -8.15 -1.80
C ARG A 206 15.06 -9.05 -2.77
N TRP A 207 14.70 -9.05 -4.05
CA TRP A 207 15.38 -9.88 -5.04
C TRP A 207 16.85 -9.49 -5.20
N ALA A 208 17.20 -8.22 -5.08
CA ALA A 208 18.58 -7.75 -5.19
C ALA A 208 19.53 -8.30 -4.09
N LEU A 209 19.01 -8.72 -2.94
CA LEU A 209 19.82 -9.24 -1.83
C LEU A 209 20.68 -10.44 -2.26
N ALA A 210 21.96 -10.46 -1.86
CA ALA A 210 22.94 -11.42 -2.34
C ALA A 210 22.52 -12.89 -2.13
N PHE A 211 21.97 -13.19 -0.95
CA PHE A 211 21.55 -14.56 -0.57
C PHE A 211 20.24 -15.02 -1.24
N VAL A 212 19.50 -14.13 -1.93
CA VAL A 212 18.28 -14.51 -2.64
C VAL A 212 18.65 -15.11 -3.99
N ALA A 213 18.08 -16.28 -4.27
CA ALA A 213 18.36 -17.02 -5.50
C ALA A 213 17.97 -16.22 -6.75
N GLN A 214 18.80 -16.35 -7.79
CA GLN A 214 18.57 -15.70 -9.08
C GLN A 214 17.31 -16.24 -9.79
N ASP A 215 16.95 -17.49 -9.50
CA ASP A 215 15.80 -18.23 -10.00
C ASP A 215 14.71 -18.45 -8.93
N ASP A 216 14.60 -17.57 -7.94
CA ASP A 216 13.52 -17.58 -6.94
C ASP A 216 12.14 -17.50 -7.62
N ASP A 217 11.43 -18.63 -7.67
CA ASP A 217 10.18 -18.76 -8.42
C ASP A 217 9.04 -17.93 -7.83
N GLU A 218 8.95 -17.82 -6.50
CA GLU A 218 7.92 -17.03 -5.82
C GLU A 218 8.03 -15.55 -6.16
N LEU A 219 9.25 -15.00 -6.12
CA LEU A 219 9.52 -13.62 -6.50
C LEU A 219 9.26 -13.40 -7.99
N ARG A 220 9.71 -14.31 -8.86
CA ARG A 220 9.48 -14.22 -10.31
C ARG A 220 7.99 -14.25 -10.65
N GLN A 221 7.21 -15.10 -9.98
CA GLN A 221 5.76 -15.13 -10.13
C GLN A 221 5.14 -13.82 -9.66
N SER A 222 5.50 -13.32 -8.48
CA SER A 222 5.00 -12.03 -7.96
C SER A 222 5.29 -10.88 -8.93
N MET A 223 6.50 -10.82 -9.48
CA MET A 223 6.90 -9.82 -10.48
C MET A 223 6.12 -9.94 -11.78
N ARG A 224 5.88 -11.17 -12.29
CA ARG A 224 5.06 -11.38 -13.49
C ARG A 224 3.62 -10.89 -13.28
N HIS A 225 3.03 -11.19 -12.13
CA HIS A 225 1.68 -10.73 -11.78
C HIS A 225 1.62 -9.20 -11.73
N ASN A 226 2.55 -8.55 -11.02
CA ASN A 226 2.62 -7.10 -10.92
C ASN A 226 2.83 -6.42 -12.28
N ILE A 227 3.79 -6.90 -13.09
CA ILE A 227 4.05 -6.35 -14.44
C ILE A 227 2.82 -6.55 -15.34
N GLY A 228 2.17 -7.71 -15.29
CA GLY A 228 0.95 -7.99 -16.04
C GLY A 228 -0.19 -7.04 -15.67
N ALA A 229 -0.35 -6.72 -14.38
CA ALA A 229 -1.31 -5.74 -13.89
C ALA A 229 -1.00 -4.33 -14.40
N LEU A 230 0.24 -3.87 -14.31
CA LEU A 230 0.67 -2.56 -14.81
C LEU A 230 0.47 -2.42 -16.33
N LEU A 231 0.73 -3.48 -17.10
CA LEU A 231 0.47 -3.50 -18.54
C LEU A 231 -1.02 -3.43 -18.88
N LYS A 232 -1.89 -4.09 -18.08
CA LYS A 232 -3.35 -3.94 -18.23
C LYS A 232 -3.78 -2.50 -17.94
N TYR A 233 -3.28 -1.88 -16.87
CA TYR A 233 -3.56 -0.47 -16.57
C TYR A 233 -3.06 0.47 -17.66
N ALA A 234 -1.91 0.18 -18.28
CA ALA A 234 -1.33 0.98 -19.35
C ALA A 234 -2.23 1.13 -20.59
N ALA A 235 -3.21 0.24 -20.78
CA ALA A 235 -4.19 0.34 -21.86
C ALA A 235 -5.14 1.53 -21.69
N MET A 236 -5.40 1.96 -20.45
CA MET A 236 -6.29 3.10 -20.14
C MET A 236 -5.52 4.29 -19.57
N TRP A 237 -4.41 4.05 -18.88
CA TRP A 237 -3.64 5.06 -18.15
C TRP A 237 -2.18 5.08 -18.62
N PRO A 238 -1.79 6.00 -19.53
CA PRO A 238 -0.43 6.03 -20.10
C PRO A 238 0.69 6.11 -19.07
N MET A 239 0.46 6.74 -17.90
CA MET A 239 1.45 6.78 -16.82
C MET A 239 1.80 5.37 -16.32
N ALA A 240 0.82 4.44 -16.25
CA ALA A 240 1.09 3.06 -15.86
C ALA A 240 2.02 2.34 -16.85
N GLN A 241 2.08 2.80 -18.11
CA GLN A 241 3.05 2.31 -19.08
C GLN A 241 4.48 2.67 -18.65
N HIS A 242 4.70 3.91 -18.20
CA HIS A 242 6.00 4.35 -17.70
C HIS A 242 6.42 3.52 -16.48
N MET A 243 5.52 3.37 -15.51
CA MET A 243 5.74 2.57 -14.30
C MET A 243 6.07 1.11 -14.61
N GLY A 244 5.28 0.47 -15.48
CA GLY A 244 5.51 -0.90 -15.91
C GLY A 244 6.85 -1.09 -16.64
N ARG A 245 7.27 -0.10 -17.45
CA ARG A 245 8.58 -0.12 -18.11
C ARG A 245 9.73 -0.01 -17.10
N GLN A 246 9.63 0.91 -16.13
CA GLN A 246 10.64 1.06 -15.08
C GLN A 246 10.80 -0.21 -14.25
N VAL A 247 9.70 -0.78 -13.75
CA VAL A 247 9.70 -2.04 -12.98
C VAL A 247 10.32 -3.18 -13.80
N LYS A 248 9.96 -3.30 -15.09
CA LYS A 248 10.52 -4.32 -15.98
C LYS A 248 12.01 -4.12 -16.25
N GLN A 249 12.47 -2.87 -16.33
CA GLN A 249 13.88 -2.57 -16.55
C GLN A 249 14.72 -2.96 -15.34
N ILE A 250 14.33 -2.53 -14.13
CA ILE A 250 15.02 -2.88 -12.89
C ILE A 250 15.05 -4.40 -12.69
N ALA A 251 13.95 -5.09 -12.98
CA ALA A 251 13.87 -6.55 -12.93
C ALA A 251 14.90 -7.23 -13.85
N LYS A 252 15.11 -6.69 -15.06
CA LYS A 252 16.13 -7.20 -15.99
C LYS A 252 17.53 -6.95 -15.44
N ASP A 253 17.79 -5.75 -14.93
CA ASP A 253 19.10 -5.34 -14.44
C ASP A 253 19.55 -6.23 -13.27
N ILE A 254 18.67 -6.47 -12.28
CA ILE A 254 18.91 -7.40 -11.16
C ILE A 254 19.18 -8.81 -11.66
N TYR A 255 18.38 -9.30 -12.62
CA TYR A 255 18.56 -10.64 -13.18
C TYR A 255 19.93 -10.79 -13.86
N THR A 256 20.35 -9.81 -14.66
CA THR A 256 21.66 -9.81 -15.32
C THR A 256 22.82 -9.68 -14.34
N MET A 257 22.68 -8.84 -13.31
CA MET A 257 23.68 -8.69 -12.26
C MET A 257 23.93 -10.03 -11.57
N LYS A 258 22.88 -10.67 -11.06
CA LYS A 258 23.00 -11.97 -10.38
C LYS A 258 23.50 -13.09 -11.29
N LYS A 259 23.11 -13.07 -12.57
CA LYS A 259 23.62 -14.04 -13.55
C LYS A 259 25.13 -13.90 -13.72
N ARG A 260 25.64 -12.65 -13.75
CA ARG A 260 27.07 -12.38 -13.79
C ARG A 260 27.75 -12.89 -12.52
N ASP A 261 27.29 -12.49 -11.33
CA ASP A 261 27.91 -12.91 -10.06
C ASP A 261 28.01 -14.43 -9.89
N ARG A 262 26.99 -15.16 -10.39
CA ARG A 262 27.00 -16.64 -10.42
C ARG A 262 28.05 -17.23 -11.36
N GLN A 263 28.31 -16.59 -12.50
CA GLN A 263 29.35 -17.04 -13.43
C GLN A 263 30.75 -16.81 -12.84
N TRP A 264 30.97 -15.67 -12.17
CA TRP A 264 32.23 -15.34 -11.52
C TRP A 264 32.55 -16.21 -10.29
N THR A 265 31.54 -16.75 -9.61
CA THR A 265 31.74 -17.65 -8.45
C THR A 265 31.94 -19.12 -8.85
N GLN A 266 31.81 -19.45 -10.13
CA GLN A 266 32.00 -20.80 -10.69
C GLN A 266 33.34 -20.98 -11.44
N GLU A 267 34.08 -19.89 -11.64
CA GLU A 267 35.47 -19.85 -12.16
C GLU A 267 36.47 -19.79 -11.01
#